data_AF-A0A6N9NLQ4-F1
#
_entry.id   AF-A0A6N9NLQ4-F1
#
_cell.length_a   1.000
_cell.length_b   1.000
_cell.length_c   1.000
_cell.angle_alpha   90.00
_cell.angle_beta   90.00
_cell.angle_gamma   90.00
#
_symmetry.space_group_name_H-M   'P 1'
#
loop_
_entity.id
_entity.type
_entity.pdbx_description
1 polymer ?
#
loop_
_entity_poly.entity_id
_entity_poly.type
_entity_poly.pdbx_seq_one_letter_code
_entity_poly.pdbx_strand_id
1 'polypeptide(L)'
;MKVKNSIDWLNVFLVLLCGTLAYFFPLRVFILSFAILGPLHYLTEINWLNNNNFFTSFSKRIGLIIGVLASLILILPRLYFHLFDTDSTDFISTFFLSINQWSNGAIFTCFLLAIGSQFIKKSRDWIILIVLAVLGTYFLNSFENYAILVGVLIPTIIHVYVFTLLFMLYGARKSGSKPAYLSIALAILVPVAFVFIPIEASNYFFSDFFKSTFIDNQLHRIPVLFSKFIGLSDGTSFFFYEQLELRLMMFISFIYLYHYLNWFSKTTTIFWHKNLTLRRTAFIGVFWIGLLGLFYYDFKIGILTALFFSFLHVILEFPLNILSLKNLFSKSNHR
;
A
#
# COMPACT_ATOMS: atom_id res chain seq x y z
N MET A 1 15.95 -18.24 -21.04
CA MET A 1 15.17 -19.22 -20.23
C MET A 1 15.73 -19.40 -18.81
N LYS A 2 17.04 -19.66 -18.63
CA LYS A 2 17.65 -19.91 -17.30
C LYS A 2 17.50 -18.77 -16.26
N VAL A 3 17.71 -17.51 -16.66
CA VAL A 3 17.63 -16.35 -15.72
C VAL A 3 16.20 -16.11 -15.19
N LYS A 4 15.18 -16.28 -16.05
CA LYS A 4 13.77 -16.12 -15.68
C LYS A 4 13.34 -17.15 -14.62
N ASN A 5 13.81 -18.39 -14.78
CA ASN A 5 13.55 -19.47 -13.83
C ASN A 5 14.18 -19.19 -12.45
N SER A 6 15.37 -18.58 -12.42
CA SER A 6 16.06 -18.22 -11.16
C SER A 6 15.26 -17.21 -10.33
N ILE A 7 14.63 -16.22 -10.97
CA ILE A 7 13.85 -15.17 -10.27
C ILE A 7 12.49 -15.68 -9.81
N ASP A 8 11.87 -16.60 -10.54
CA ASP A 8 10.63 -17.22 -10.08
C ASP A 8 10.89 -18.09 -8.83
N TRP A 9 12.02 -18.81 -8.78
CA TRP A 9 12.46 -19.51 -7.55
C TRP A 9 12.85 -18.57 -6.41
N LEU A 10 13.48 -17.43 -6.72
CA LEU A 10 13.71 -16.39 -5.74
C LEU A 10 12.39 -15.91 -5.12
N ASN A 11 11.33 -15.74 -5.92
CA ASN A 11 10.01 -15.36 -5.39
C ASN A 11 9.42 -16.42 -4.46
N VAL A 12 9.54 -17.71 -4.81
CA VAL A 12 9.14 -18.81 -3.91
C VAL A 12 9.88 -18.72 -2.57
N PHE A 13 11.21 -18.54 -2.61
CA PHE A 13 12.02 -18.37 -1.40
C PHE A 13 11.59 -17.14 -0.59
N LEU A 14 11.38 -16.00 -1.24
CA LEU A 14 10.97 -14.76 -0.57
C LEU A 14 9.63 -14.92 0.13
N VAL A 15 8.64 -15.58 -0.48
CA VAL A 15 7.34 -15.84 0.18
C VAL A 15 7.54 -16.62 1.49
N LEU A 16 8.30 -17.71 1.44
CA LEU A 16 8.55 -18.56 2.62
C LEU A 16 9.37 -17.83 3.70
N LEU A 17 10.39 -17.08 3.29
CA LEU A 17 11.19 -16.27 4.19
C LEU A 17 10.34 -15.20 4.89
N CYS A 18 9.53 -14.46 4.14
CA CYS A 18 8.64 -13.44 4.70
C CYS A 18 7.62 -14.06 5.66
N GLY A 19 7.04 -15.20 5.30
CA GLY A 19 6.09 -15.92 6.16
C GLY A 19 6.73 -16.36 7.48
N THR A 20 7.95 -16.89 7.41
CA THR A 20 8.72 -17.32 8.59
C THR A 20 9.07 -16.12 9.49
N LEU A 21 9.58 -15.03 8.90
CA LEU A 21 9.91 -13.82 9.66
C LEU A 21 8.67 -13.19 10.30
N ALA A 22 7.55 -13.15 9.59
CA ALA A 22 6.29 -12.62 10.09
C ALA A 22 5.72 -13.48 11.22
N TYR A 23 5.87 -14.80 11.18
CA TYR A 23 5.46 -15.70 12.25
C TYR A 23 6.24 -15.48 13.55
N PHE A 24 7.57 -15.35 13.47
CA PHE A 24 8.42 -15.20 14.65
C PHE A 24 8.46 -13.75 15.18
N PHE A 25 8.40 -12.76 14.29
CA PHE A 25 8.62 -11.35 14.63
C PHE A 25 7.54 -10.42 14.05
N PRO A 26 6.23 -10.69 14.26
CA PRO A 26 5.14 -10.04 13.55
C PRO A 26 5.20 -8.50 13.65
N LEU A 27 5.32 -7.98 14.87
CA LEU A 27 5.34 -6.54 15.11
C LEU A 27 6.61 -5.86 14.58
N ARG A 28 7.78 -6.42 14.89
CA ARG A 28 9.09 -5.84 14.51
C ARG A 28 9.26 -5.82 13.00
N VAL A 29 8.94 -6.91 12.32
CA VAL A 29 9.07 -7.01 10.87
C VAL A 29 8.14 -6.02 10.18
N PHE A 30 6.91 -5.84 10.66
CA PHE A 30 5.99 -4.86 10.08
C PHE A 30 6.54 -3.44 10.18
N ILE A 31 6.95 -3.01 11.39
CA ILE A 31 7.46 -1.64 11.63
C ILE A 31 8.73 -1.39 10.83
N LEU A 32 9.69 -2.32 10.82
CA LEU A 32 10.95 -2.15 10.08
C LEU A 32 10.75 -2.18 8.56
N SER A 33 9.86 -3.06 8.07
CA SER A 33 9.53 -3.09 6.65
C SER A 33 8.91 -1.76 6.22
N PHE A 34 7.97 -1.24 7.01
CA PHE A 34 7.35 0.05 6.72
C PHE A 34 8.33 1.22 6.79
N ALA A 35 9.15 1.31 7.83
CA ALA A 35 10.05 2.45 8.04
C ALA A 35 11.29 2.45 7.12
N ILE A 36 11.81 1.28 6.77
CA ILE A 36 13.07 1.15 6.03
C ILE A 36 12.83 0.81 4.56
N LEU A 37 12.13 -0.31 4.30
CA LEU A 37 11.94 -0.83 2.94
C LEU A 37 10.86 -0.06 2.17
N GLY A 38 9.79 0.36 2.86
CA GLY A 38 8.69 1.13 2.30
C GLY A 38 9.16 2.38 1.56
N PRO A 39 9.83 3.34 2.22
CA PRO A 39 10.38 4.53 1.58
C PRO A 39 11.21 4.24 0.32
N LEU A 40 12.09 3.24 0.38
CA LEU A 40 12.92 2.89 -0.78
C LEU A 40 12.07 2.33 -1.92
N HIS A 41 11.08 1.50 -1.60
CA HIS A 41 10.14 0.95 -2.56
C HIS A 41 9.32 2.06 -3.23
N TYR A 42 8.68 2.94 -2.45
CA TYR A 42 7.86 4.04 -2.99
C TYR A 42 8.66 4.93 -3.93
N LEU A 43 9.88 5.34 -3.54
CA LEU A 43 10.71 6.23 -4.34
C LEU A 43 11.18 5.58 -5.65
N THR A 44 11.58 4.30 -5.59
CA THR A 44 12.03 3.57 -6.79
C THR A 44 10.88 3.26 -7.75
N GLU A 45 9.70 2.96 -7.21
CA GLU A 45 8.50 2.70 -7.99
C GLU A 45 7.92 3.96 -8.61
N ILE A 46 7.78 5.07 -7.87
CA ILE A 46 7.35 6.35 -8.44
C ILE A 46 8.27 6.77 -9.59
N ASN A 47 9.58 6.60 -9.43
CA ASN A 47 10.52 6.87 -10.52
C ASN A 47 10.26 5.96 -11.73
N TRP A 48 10.00 4.67 -11.53
CA TRP A 48 9.69 3.74 -12.62
C TRP A 48 8.35 4.09 -13.30
N LEU A 49 7.29 4.36 -12.53
CA LEU A 49 5.98 4.78 -13.03
C LEU A 49 6.07 6.06 -13.86
N ASN A 50 6.87 7.04 -13.40
CA ASN A 50 7.10 8.28 -14.14
C ASN A 50 7.72 8.05 -15.52
N ASN A 51 8.63 7.07 -15.66
CA ASN A 51 9.21 6.72 -16.96
C ASN A 51 8.19 6.01 -17.88
N ASN A 52 7.14 5.42 -17.32
CA ASN A 52 6.05 4.77 -18.05
C ASN A 52 4.79 5.66 -18.16
N ASN A 53 4.94 6.98 -17.97
CA ASN A 53 3.85 7.95 -18.01
C ASN A 53 2.65 7.59 -17.11
N PHE A 54 2.91 6.93 -15.98
CA PHE A 54 1.90 6.48 -15.00
C PHE A 54 0.79 5.61 -15.59
N PHE A 55 0.97 5.05 -16.78
CA PHE A 55 -0.04 4.27 -17.50
C PHE A 55 -1.38 4.99 -17.69
N THR A 56 -1.41 6.32 -17.66
CA THR A 56 -2.62 7.13 -17.84
C THR A 56 -2.83 7.55 -19.29
N SER A 57 -4.08 7.79 -19.69
CA SER A 57 -4.42 8.34 -21.01
C SER A 57 -4.19 9.85 -21.12
N PHE A 58 -4.17 10.58 -20.01
CA PHE A 58 -3.82 11.99 -19.94
C PHE A 58 -2.30 12.19 -19.71
N SER A 59 -1.84 13.44 -19.78
CA SER A 59 -0.42 13.76 -19.64
C SER A 59 0.15 13.33 -18.27
N LYS A 60 1.39 12.84 -18.26
CA LYS A 60 2.11 12.43 -17.04
C LYS A 60 2.11 13.51 -15.95
N ARG A 61 2.16 14.79 -16.35
CA ARG A 61 2.17 15.93 -15.43
C ARG A 61 0.85 16.04 -14.68
N ILE A 62 -0.27 15.85 -15.38
CA ILE A 62 -1.61 15.87 -14.76
C ILE A 62 -1.75 14.73 -13.76
N GLY A 63 -1.32 13.50 -14.12
CA GLY A 63 -1.34 12.36 -13.21
C GLY A 63 -0.54 12.60 -11.94
N LEU A 64 0.68 13.13 -12.07
CA LEU A 64 1.51 13.48 -10.93
C LEU A 64 0.87 14.56 -10.05
N ILE A 65 0.28 15.61 -10.64
CA ILE A 65 -0.41 16.66 -9.88
C ILE A 65 -1.59 16.09 -9.10
N ILE A 66 -2.42 15.25 -9.73
CA ILE A 66 -3.56 14.60 -9.05
C ILE A 66 -3.07 13.75 -7.88
N GLY A 67 -2.06 12.92 -8.09
CA GLY A 67 -1.48 12.08 -7.05
C GLY A 67 -0.92 12.87 -5.87
N VAL A 68 -0.18 13.96 -6.15
CA VAL A 68 0.39 14.83 -5.11
C VAL A 68 -0.71 15.53 -4.33
N LEU A 69 -1.68 16.15 -5.01
CA LEU A 69 -2.79 16.86 -4.35
C LEU A 69 -3.62 15.91 -3.47
N ALA A 70 -3.95 14.72 -3.97
CA ALA A 70 -4.69 13.74 -3.20
C ALA A 70 -3.90 13.25 -1.97
N SER A 71 -2.59 13.03 -2.12
CA SER A 71 -1.72 12.64 -1.00
C SER A 71 -1.58 13.76 0.04
N LEU A 72 -1.54 15.02 -0.40
CA LEU A 72 -1.53 16.18 0.49
C LEU A 72 -2.84 16.31 1.27
N ILE A 73 -4.00 16.10 0.62
CA ILE A 73 -5.32 16.11 1.29
C ILE A 73 -5.37 15.09 2.44
N LEU A 74 -4.71 13.94 2.30
CA LEU A 74 -4.69 12.89 3.32
C LEU A 74 -3.72 13.20 4.48
N ILE A 75 -2.57 13.80 4.19
CA ILE A 75 -1.48 13.91 5.17
C ILE A 75 -1.41 15.29 5.83
N LEU A 76 -1.72 16.37 5.12
CA LEU A 76 -1.61 17.73 5.67
C LEU A 76 -2.44 17.94 6.94
N PRO A 77 -3.70 17.48 7.06
CA PRO A 77 -4.44 17.61 8.31
C PRO A 77 -3.73 16.92 9.48
N ARG A 78 -3.20 15.72 9.26
CA ARG A 78 -2.52 14.93 10.29
C ARG A 78 -1.22 15.56 10.73
N LEU A 79 -0.48 16.14 9.78
CA LEU A 79 0.74 16.87 10.06
C LEU A 79 0.45 18.18 10.81
N TYR A 80 -0.60 18.90 10.42
CA TYR A 80 -1.03 20.13 11.09
C TYR A 80 -1.34 19.88 12.57
N PHE A 81 -2.24 18.93 12.89
CA PHE A 81 -2.58 18.62 14.30
C PHE A 81 -1.43 18.00 15.11
N HIS A 82 -0.39 17.52 14.44
CA HIS A 82 0.79 17.02 15.14
C HIS A 82 1.78 18.14 15.48
N LEU A 83 1.98 19.10 14.56
CA LEU A 83 2.94 20.19 14.73
C LEU A 83 2.37 21.37 15.53
N PHE A 84 1.07 21.58 15.41
CA PHE A 84 0.37 22.67 16.06
C PHE A 84 -0.56 22.08 17.12
N ASP A 85 -0.23 22.31 18.39
CA ASP A 85 -1.04 21.95 19.54
C ASP A 85 -2.21 22.96 19.65
N THR A 86 -3.18 22.84 18.74
CA THR A 86 -4.21 23.86 18.54
C THR A 86 -5.57 23.47 19.10
N ASP A 87 -6.23 24.47 19.69
CA ASP A 87 -7.63 24.38 20.08
C ASP A 87 -8.53 24.14 18.85
N SER A 88 -9.46 23.21 19.00
CA SER A 88 -10.36 22.74 17.93
C SER A 88 -11.35 23.80 17.42
N THR A 89 -11.38 25.00 18.02
CA THR A 89 -12.34 26.07 17.74
C THR A 89 -11.85 27.14 16.78
N ASP A 90 -10.56 27.19 16.43
CA ASP A 90 -10.04 28.17 15.46
C ASP A 90 -10.46 27.83 14.01
N PHE A 91 -10.53 28.86 13.16
CA PHE A 91 -10.86 28.73 11.73
C PHE A 91 -9.91 27.77 11.00
N ILE A 92 -8.60 27.80 11.33
CA ILE A 92 -7.62 26.93 10.67
C ILE A 92 -7.83 25.47 11.10
N SER A 93 -8.04 25.22 12.40
CA SER A 93 -8.35 23.88 12.93
C SER A 93 -9.62 23.31 12.30
N THR A 94 -10.70 24.09 12.23
CA THR A 94 -11.97 23.66 11.62
C THR A 94 -11.85 23.39 10.11
N PHE A 95 -11.02 24.16 9.40
CA PHE A 95 -10.68 23.89 8.00
C PHE A 95 -9.96 22.54 7.82
N PHE A 96 -8.92 22.25 8.61
CA PHE A 96 -8.21 20.96 8.53
C PHE A 96 -9.07 19.77 8.98
N LEU A 97 -9.93 19.94 9.98
CA LEU A 97 -10.92 18.93 10.36
C LEU A 97 -11.85 18.61 9.19
N SER A 98 -12.32 19.64 8.48
CA SER A 98 -13.15 19.47 7.29
C SER A 98 -12.41 18.67 6.21
N ILE A 99 -11.15 19.03 5.89
CA ILE A 99 -10.35 18.27 4.92
C ILE A 99 -10.22 16.80 5.37
N ASN A 100 -9.91 16.56 6.64
CA ASN A 100 -9.71 15.21 7.16
C ASN A 100 -10.98 14.34 7.01
N GLN A 101 -12.16 14.91 7.29
CA GLN A 101 -13.46 14.22 7.15
C GLN A 101 -13.77 13.80 5.71
N TRP A 102 -13.28 14.54 4.72
CA TRP A 102 -13.52 14.28 3.29
C TRP A 102 -12.34 13.62 2.58
N SER A 103 -11.25 13.36 3.30
CA SER A 103 -9.98 12.90 2.72
C SER A 103 -10.09 11.55 2.02
N ASN A 104 -10.93 10.64 2.50
CA ASN A 104 -11.22 9.34 1.85
C ASN A 104 -11.80 9.53 0.44
N GLY A 105 -12.55 10.60 0.21
CA GLY A 105 -13.09 10.98 -1.10
C GLY A 105 -12.00 11.21 -2.15
N ALA A 106 -10.82 11.68 -1.74
CA ALA A 106 -9.69 11.84 -2.65
C ALA A 106 -9.19 10.49 -3.17
N ILE A 107 -9.08 9.47 -2.31
CA ILE A 107 -8.70 8.10 -2.70
C ILE A 107 -9.75 7.51 -3.64
N PHE A 108 -11.03 7.61 -3.27
CA PHE A 108 -12.14 7.10 -4.07
C PHE A 108 -12.16 7.73 -5.47
N THR A 109 -12.05 9.05 -5.53
CA THR A 109 -12.04 9.79 -6.79
C THR A 109 -10.82 9.42 -7.64
N CYS A 110 -9.62 9.34 -7.06
CA CYS A 110 -8.43 8.92 -7.79
C CYS A 110 -8.55 7.49 -8.34
N PHE A 111 -9.14 6.58 -7.57
CA PHE A 111 -9.39 5.21 -8.02
C PHE A 111 -10.37 5.17 -9.21
N LEU A 112 -11.47 5.93 -9.16
CA LEU A 112 -12.39 6.06 -10.28
C LEU A 112 -11.75 6.69 -11.52
N LEU A 113 -10.95 7.75 -11.34
CA LEU A 113 -10.20 8.37 -12.43
C LEU A 113 -9.19 7.40 -13.06
N ALA A 114 -8.54 6.56 -12.25
CA ALA A 114 -7.66 5.51 -12.74
C ALA A 114 -8.43 4.49 -13.60
N ILE A 115 -9.65 4.10 -13.20
CA ILE A 115 -10.54 3.27 -14.04
C ILE A 115 -10.85 4.01 -15.34
N GLY A 116 -11.33 5.25 -15.25
CA GLY A 116 -11.63 6.10 -16.40
C GLY A 116 -10.47 6.17 -17.39
N SER A 117 -9.24 6.28 -16.89
CA SER A 117 -8.04 6.40 -17.72
C SER A 117 -7.82 5.23 -18.68
N GLN A 118 -8.31 4.03 -18.34
CA GLN A 118 -8.13 2.80 -19.13
C GLN A 118 -9.26 2.54 -20.13
N PHE A 119 -10.40 3.21 -19.98
CA PHE A 119 -11.63 2.94 -20.75
C PHE A 119 -12.19 4.15 -21.48
N ILE A 120 -12.04 5.36 -20.94
CA ILE A 120 -12.62 6.59 -21.48
C ILE A 120 -11.66 7.23 -22.50
N LYS A 121 -12.20 7.53 -23.69
CA LYS A 121 -11.49 8.25 -24.75
C LYS A 121 -12.02 9.66 -25.01
N LYS A 122 -13.31 9.92 -24.75
CA LYS A 122 -13.97 11.20 -25.05
C LYS A 122 -13.97 12.11 -23.83
N SER A 123 -13.73 13.41 -24.04
CA SER A 123 -13.69 14.41 -22.95
C SER A 123 -15.03 14.58 -22.22
N ARG A 124 -16.17 14.39 -22.91
CA ARG A 124 -17.50 14.45 -22.29
C ARG A 124 -17.68 13.39 -21.20
N ASP A 125 -17.21 12.18 -21.46
CA ASP A 125 -17.39 11.05 -20.54
C ASP A 125 -16.53 11.23 -19.28
N TRP A 126 -15.41 11.95 -19.38
CA TRP A 126 -14.62 12.36 -18.21
C TRP A 126 -15.38 13.30 -17.28
N ILE A 127 -16.12 14.27 -17.83
CA ILE A 127 -16.94 15.17 -17.02
C ILE A 127 -18.01 14.37 -16.27
N ILE A 128 -18.65 13.42 -16.96
CA ILE A 128 -19.64 12.53 -16.34
C ILE A 128 -19.00 11.72 -15.21
N LEU A 129 -17.83 11.12 -15.43
CA LEU A 129 -17.12 10.36 -14.41
C LEU A 129 -16.76 11.21 -13.19
N ILE A 130 -16.29 12.45 -13.39
CA ILE A 130 -15.95 13.36 -12.30
C ILE A 130 -17.19 13.73 -11.48
N VAL A 131 -18.31 14.06 -12.15
CA VAL A 131 -19.57 14.35 -11.46
C VAL A 131 -20.04 13.13 -10.65
N LEU A 132 -19.99 11.94 -11.23
CA LEU A 132 -20.34 10.71 -10.53
C LEU A 132 -19.40 10.41 -9.35
N ALA A 133 -18.10 10.69 -9.48
CA ALA A 133 -17.13 10.51 -8.40
C ALA A 133 -17.39 11.45 -7.22
N VAL A 134 -17.73 12.72 -7.50
CA VAL A 134 -18.08 13.72 -6.48
C VAL A 134 -19.39 13.34 -5.78
N LEU A 135 -20.43 13.02 -6.55
CA LEU A 135 -21.72 12.58 -5.98
C LEU A 135 -21.54 11.29 -5.16
N GLY A 136 -20.80 10.32 -5.68
CA GLY A 136 -20.49 9.08 -4.98
C GLY A 136 -19.74 9.34 -3.68
N THR A 137 -18.74 10.22 -3.70
CA THR A 137 -18.04 10.65 -2.48
C THR A 137 -19.01 11.25 -1.47
N TYR A 138 -19.87 12.18 -1.90
CA TYR A 138 -20.85 12.84 -1.04
C TYR A 138 -21.81 11.85 -0.36
N PHE A 139 -22.42 10.95 -1.14
CA PHE A 139 -23.38 9.98 -0.61
C PHE A 139 -22.72 8.89 0.24
N LEU A 140 -21.50 8.47 -0.11
CA LEU A 140 -20.84 7.36 0.57
C LEU A 140 -20.11 7.77 1.85
N ASN A 141 -19.75 9.05 2.01
CA ASN A 141 -18.92 9.51 3.14
C ASN A 141 -19.53 9.24 4.52
N SER A 142 -20.86 9.14 4.61
CA SER A 142 -21.57 8.83 5.85
C SER A 142 -21.53 7.34 6.25
N PHE A 143 -21.11 6.44 5.36
CA PHE A 143 -21.10 5.01 5.63
C PHE A 143 -19.75 4.56 6.20
N GLU A 144 -19.79 3.90 7.35
CA GLU A 144 -18.56 3.38 7.99
C GLU A 144 -17.81 2.38 7.09
N ASN A 145 -18.53 1.46 6.45
CA ASN A 145 -17.92 0.48 5.54
C ASN A 145 -17.20 1.14 4.37
N TYR A 146 -17.68 2.30 3.89
CA TYR A 146 -16.97 3.08 2.88
C TYR A 146 -15.66 3.63 3.45
N ALA A 147 -15.69 4.22 4.65
CA ALA A 147 -14.49 4.74 5.30
C ALA A 147 -13.43 3.66 5.54
N ILE A 148 -13.84 2.46 5.98
CA ILE A 148 -12.93 1.33 6.18
C ILE A 148 -12.38 0.83 4.84
N LEU A 149 -13.26 0.57 3.85
CA LEU A 149 -12.85 0.02 2.56
C LEU A 149 -11.91 0.99 1.82
N VAL A 150 -12.33 2.24 1.65
CA VAL A 150 -11.60 3.23 0.85
C VAL A 150 -10.43 3.84 1.62
N GLY A 151 -10.66 4.23 2.87
CA GLY A 151 -9.65 4.92 3.68
C GLY A 151 -8.56 4.02 4.23
N VAL A 152 -8.85 2.72 4.42
CA VAL A 152 -7.91 1.77 5.03
C VAL A 152 -7.59 0.63 4.08
N LEU A 153 -8.56 -0.17 3.66
CA LEU A 153 -8.28 -1.43 2.96
C LEU A 153 -7.69 -1.22 1.56
N ILE A 154 -8.21 -0.29 0.76
CA ILE A 154 -7.69 0.03 -0.59
C ILE A 154 -6.18 0.32 -0.55
N PRO A 155 -5.70 1.32 0.21
CA PRO A 155 -4.28 1.67 0.22
C PRO A 155 -3.40 0.70 1.02
N THR A 156 -3.97 -0.14 1.89
CA THR A 156 -3.22 -1.10 2.70
C THR A 156 -3.35 -2.51 2.12
N ILE A 157 -4.27 -3.33 2.64
CA ILE A 157 -4.37 -4.76 2.33
C ILE A 157 -4.69 -5.01 0.85
N ILE A 158 -5.63 -4.28 0.24
CA ILE A 158 -6.00 -4.50 -1.16
C ILE A 158 -4.81 -4.18 -2.06
N HIS A 159 -4.14 -3.04 -1.85
CA HIS A 159 -2.97 -2.69 -2.64
C HIS A 159 -1.78 -3.64 -2.39
N VAL A 160 -1.35 -3.75 -1.14
CA VAL A 160 -0.14 -4.49 -0.75
C VAL A 160 -0.30 -6.00 -0.99
N TYR A 161 -1.51 -6.57 -0.85
CA TYR A 161 -1.73 -8.01 -0.99
C TYR A 161 -2.52 -8.38 -2.25
N VAL A 162 -3.73 -7.85 -2.44
CA VAL A 162 -4.62 -8.27 -3.54
C VAL A 162 -4.05 -7.86 -4.90
N PHE A 163 -3.65 -6.60 -5.09
CA PHE A 163 -3.02 -6.17 -6.34
C PHE A 163 -1.68 -6.86 -6.56
N THR A 164 -0.86 -7.09 -5.52
CA THR A 164 0.37 -7.90 -5.63
C THR A 164 0.09 -9.29 -6.20
N LEU A 165 -0.91 -10.01 -5.67
CA LEU A 165 -1.29 -11.34 -6.19
C LEU A 165 -1.78 -11.28 -7.63
N LEU A 166 -2.58 -10.27 -7.99
CA LEU A 166 -3.06 -10.07 -9.35
C LEU A 166 -1.90 -9.79 -10.33
N PHE A 167 -0.94 -8.97 -9.94
CA PHE A 167 0.27 -8.72 -10.73
C PHE A 167 1.12 -9.97 -10.91
N MET A 168 1.31 -10.74 -9.84
CA MET A 168 2.03 -12.01 -9.92
C MET A 168 1.30 -12.97 -10.86
N LEU A 169 -0.02 -13.07 -10.77
CA LEU A 169 -0.84 -13.90 -11.67
C LEU A 169 -0.74 -13.45 -13.13
N TYR A 170 -0.79 -12.16 -13.38
CA TYR A 170 -0.59 -11.60 -14.71
C TYR A 170 0.79 -11.95 -15.27
N GLY A 171 1.83 -11.79 -14.45
CA GLY A 171 3.20 -12.19 -14.81
C GLY A 171 3.35 -13.69 -15.07
N ALA A 172 2.72 -14.54 -14.25
CA ALA A 172 2.73 -15.99 -14.36
C ALA A 172 2.02 -16.48 -15.63
N ARG A 173 0.87 -15.88 -15.98
CA ARG A 173 0.15 -16.17 -17.23
C ARG A 173 0.98 -15.82 -18.46
N LYS A 174 1.62 -14.64 -18.45
CA LYS A 174 2.50 -14.21 -19.55
C LYS A 174 3.76 -15.05 -19.67
N SER A 175 4.26 -15.61 -18.56
CA SER A 175 5.50 -16.39 -18.53
C SER A 175 5.30 -17.89 -18.75
N GLY A 176 4.13 -18.44 -18.40
CA GLY A 176 3.89 -19.89 -18.35
C GLY A 176 4.71 -20.62 -17.28
N SER A 177 5.32 -19.91 -16.33
CA SER A 177 6.32 -20.48 -15.41
C SER A 177 5.68 -21.19 -14.21
N LYS A 178 6.00 -22.47 -14.01
CA LYS A 178 5.49 -23.26 -12.86
C LYS A 178 5.91 -22.67 -11.50
N PRO A 179 7.18 -22.28 -11.27
CA PRO A 179 7.57 -21.65 -10.00
C PRO A 179 6.86 -20.32 -9.73
N ALA A 180 6.50 -19.55 -10.78
CA ALA A 180 5.71 -18.35 -10.61
C ALA A 180 4.31 -18.67 -10.03
N TYR A 181 3.61 -19.67 -10.58
CA TYR A 181 2.35 -20.15 -10.01
C TYR A 181 2.49 -20.71 -8.60
N LEU A 182 3.59 -21.42 -8.32
CA LEU A 182 3.89 -21.91 -6.97
C LEU A 182 4.04 -20.76 -5.97
N SER A 183 4.75 -19.68 -6.32
CA SER A 183 4.88 -18.52 -5.45
C SER A 183 3.53 -17.85 -5.13
N ILE A 184 2.62 -17.79 -6.11
CA ILE A 184 1.25 -17.26 -5.90
C ILE A 184 0.48 -18.17 -4.93
N ALA A 185 0.53 -19.49 -5.16
CA ALA A 185 -0.15 -20.46 -4.30
C ALA A 185 0.36 -20.36 -2.86
N LEU A 186 1.69 -20.29 -2.66
CA LEU A 186 2.29 -20.12 -1.34
C LEU A 186 1.91 -18.78 -0.70
N ALA A 187 1.86 -17.69 -1.47
CA ALA A 187 1.49 -16.38 -0.95
C ALA A 187 0.05 -16.35 -0.42
N ILE A 188 -0.84 -17.19 -0.98
CA ILE A 188 -2.21 -17.41 -0.48
C ILE A 188 -2.23 -18.36 0.72
N LEU A 189 -1.45 -19.44 0.67
CA LEU A 189 -1.44 -20.49 1.70
C LEU A 189 -0.77 -20.05 3.01
N VAL A 190 0.21 -19.14 2.99
CA VAL A 190 0.91 -18.67 4.20
C VAL A 190 -0.05 -17.99 5.19
N PRO A 191 -0.88 -17.00 4.78
CA PRO A 191 -1.90 -16.43 5.68
C PRO A 191 -2.90 -17.46 6.19
N VAL A 192 -3.29 -18.43 5.35
CA VAL A 192 -4.18 -19.52 5.76
C VAL A 192 -3.50 -20.39 6.83
N ALA A 193 -2.20 -20.68 6.68
CA ALA A 193 -1.45 -21.43 7.68
C ALA A 193 -1.41 -20.71 9.04
N PHE A 194 -1.27 -19.37 9.08
CA PHE A 194 -1.32 -18.61 10.35
C PHE A 194 -2.63 -18.82 11.13
N VAL A 195 -3.75 -19.10 10.45
CA VAL A 195 -5.04 -19.38 11.10
C VAL A 195 -5.05 -20.73 11.82
N PHE A 196 -4.29 -21.71 11.34
CA PHE A 196 -4.29 -23.08 11.87
C PHE A 196 -3.10 -23.40 12.77
N ILE A 197 -2.03 -22.59 12.72
CA ILE A 197 -0.89 -22.78 13.61
C ILE A 197 -1.31 -22.50 15.06
N PRO A 198 -0.97 -23.40 16.02
CA PRO A 198 -1.17 -23.14 17.44
C PRO A 198 -0.25 -22.00 17.87
N ILE A 199 -0.83 -20.98 18.51
CA ILE A 199 -0.11 -19.79 18.97
C ILE A 199 -0.25 -19.72 20.48
N GLU A 200 0.87 -19.75 21.17
CA GLU A 200 0.95 -19.49 22.60
C GLU A 200 1.48 -18.08 22.81
N ALA A 201 0.67 -17.24 23.46
CA ALA A 201 1.00 -15.83 23.71
C ALA A 201 2.33 -15.65 24.45
N SER A 202 2.68 -16.59 25.33
CA SER A 202 3.94 -16.61 26.09
C SER A 202 5.20 -16.66 25.22
N ASN A 203 5.09 -17.15 23.97
CA ASN A 203 6.22 -17.21 23.04
C ASN A 203 6.52 -15.86 22.37
N TYR A 204 5.67 -14.86 22.59
CA TYR A 204 5.81 -13.53 22.00
C TYR A 204 6.15 -12.50 23.07
N PHE A 205 7.25 -11.79 22.88
CA PHE A 205 7.63 -10.66 23.72
C PHE A 205 7.98 -9.46 22.83
N PHE A 206 7.10 -8.46 22.80
CA PHE A 206 7.33 -7.22 22.08
C PHE A 206 7.92 -6.18 23.04
N SER A 207 9.01 -5.54 22.64
CA SER A 207 9.60 -4.46 23.42
C SER A 207 8.68 -3.23 23.43
N ASP A 208 8.80 -2.43 24.48
CA ASP A 208 7.96 -1.23 24.66
C ASP A 208 8.09 -0.26 23.50
N PHE A 209 9.31 -0.08 22.96
CA PHE A 209 9.55 0.72 21.77
C PHE A 209 8.64 0.34 20.59
N PHE A 210 8.52 -0.96 20.26
CA PHE A 210 7.68 -1.37 19.14
C PHE A 210 6.19 -1.27 19.47
N LYS A 211 5.80 -1.51 20.73
CA LYS A 211 4.40 -1.37 21.17
C LYS A 211 3.94 0.08 21.09
N SER A 212 4.67 1.01 21.70
CA SER A 212 4.34 2.45 21.68
C SER A 212 4.31 2.96 20.25
N THR A 213 5.33 2.66 19.45
CA THR A 213 5.39 3.02 18.03
C THR A 213 4.12 2.57 17.26
N PHE A 214 3.64 1.36 17.52
CA PHE A 214 2.46 0.81 16.85
C PHE A 214 1.15 1.47 17.28
N ILE A 215 1.02 1.81 18.57
CA ILE A 215 -0.17 2.45 19.13
C ILE A 215 -0.20 3.95 18.81
N ASP A 216 0.87 4.67 19.13
CA ASP A 216 0.97 6.14 19.04
C ASP A 216 0.79 6.65 17.60
N ASN A 217 1.17 5.82 16.62
CA ASN A 217 1.04 6.11 15.19
C ASN A 217 -0.18 5.46 14.55
N GLN A 218 -1.10 4.91 15.35
CA GLN A 218 -2.37 4.33 14.90
C GLN A 218 -2.23 3.15 13.93
N LEU A 219 -1.08 2.48 13.91
CA LEU A 219 -0.83 1.33 13.02
C LEU A 219 -1.70 0.13 13.38
N HIS A 220 -2.07 -0.01 14.66
CA HIS A 220 -3.03 -1.00 15.14
C HIS A 220 -4.43 -0.87 14.52
N ARG A 221 -4.79 0.29 13.94
CA ARG A 221 -6.09 0.45 13.28
C ARG A 221 -6.23 -0.42 12.04
N ILE A 222 -5.13 -0.79 11.38
CA ILE A 222 -5.17 -1.66 10.19
C ILE A 222 -5.73 -3.05 10.55
N PRO A 223 -5.15 -3.81 11.50
CA PRO A 223 -5.73 -5.12 11.89
C PRO A 223 -7.12 -5.00 12.52
N VAL A 224 -7.35 -3.98 13.35
CA VAL A 224 -8.64 -3.77 14.01
C VAL A 224 -9.76 -3.52 12.99
N LEU A 225 -9.58 -2.57 12.07
CA LEU A 225 -10.62 -2.25 11.08
C LEU A 225 -10.75 -3.34 10.02
N PHE A 226 -9.67 -4.06 9.69
CA PHE A 226 -9.77 -5.23 8.84
C PHE A 226 -10.60 -6.33 9.48
N SER A 227 -10.33 -6.69 10.73
CA SER A 227 -11.11 -7.71 11.46
C SER A 227 -12.58 -7.33 11.61
N LYS A 228 -12.89 -6.04 11.87
CA LYS A 228 -14.26 -5.52 11.84
C LYS A 228 -14.92 -5.72 10.48
N PHE A 229 -14.24 -5.34 9.40
CA PHE A 229 -14.78 -5.42 8.04
C PHE A 229 -15.16 -6.84 7.63
N ILE A 230 -14.41 -7.85 8.10
CA ILE A 230 -14.69 -9.27 7.83
C ILE A 230 -15.57 -9.93 8.90
N GLY A 231 -16.05 -9.18 9.90
CA GLY A 231 -16.97 -9.67 10.93
C GLY A 231 -16.35 -10.53 12.02
N LEU A 232 -15.03 -10.41 12.25
CA LEU A 232 -14.32 -11.16 13.30
C LEU A 232 -14.21 -10.39 14.63
N SER A 233 -14.43 -9.08 14.62
CA SER A 233 -14.41 -8.22 15.83
C SER A 233 -15.40 -7.06 15.68
N ASP A 234 -15.62 -6.32 16.77
CA ASP A 234 -16.40 -5.07 16.78
C ASP A 234 -15.58 -3.85 16.29
N GLY A 235 -14.26 -4.02 16.14
CA GLY A 235 -13.30 -3.01 15.75
C GLY A 235 -13.03 -1.91 16.78
N THR A 236 -13.28 -2.16 18.07
CA THR A 236 -13.11 -1.13 19.12
C THR A 236 -11.85 -1.31 19.96
N SER A 237 -11.39 -2.55 20.15
CA SER A 237 -10.26 -2.87 21.00
C SER A 237 -9.08 -3.48 20.24
N PHE A 238 -7.89 -3.37 20.82
CA PHE A 238 -6.68 -4.05 20.34
C PHE A 238 -5.84 -4.52 21.51
N PHE A 239 -5.50 -5.81 21.53
CA PHE A 239 -4.63 -6.41 22.54
C PHE A 239 -3.48 -7.16 21.88
N PHE A 240 -2.24 -6.82 22.24
CA PHE A 240 -1.05 -7.34 21.55
C PHE A 240 -0.90 -8.87 21.56
N TYR A 241 -1.46 -9.55 22.55
CA TYR A 241 -1.19 -10.96 22.83
C TYR A 241 -2.42 -11.86 22.69
N GLU A 242 -3.54 -11.30 22.25
CA GLU A 242 -4.71 -12.09 21.88
C GLU A 242 -4.45 -12.84 20.57
N GLN A 243 -5.04 -14.02 20.43
CA GLN A 243 -4.73 -14.92 19.32
C GLN A 243 -5.09 -14.30 17.96
N LEU A 244 -6.23 -13.58 17.90
CA LEU A 244 -6.67 -12.92 16.68
C LEU A 244 -5.69 -11.83 16.26
N GLU A 245 -5.30 -10.95 17.18
CA GLU A 245 -4.40 -9.83 16.96
C GLU A 245 -3.00 -10.30 16.56
N LEU A 246 -2.47 -11.34 17.21
CA LEU A 246 -1.20 -11.96 16.83
C LEU A 246 -1.25 -12.44 15.38
N ARG A 247 -2.31 -13.17 14.99
CA ARG A 247 -2.48 -13.68 13.61
C ARG A 247 -2.61 -12.55 12.60
N LEU A 248 -3.34 -11.50 12.92
CA LEU A 248 -3.50 -10.34 12.05
C LEU A 248 -2.20 -9.55 11.91
N MET A 249 -1.42 -9.41 12.98
CA MET A 249 -0.08 -8.82 12.90
C MET A 249 0.86 -9.68 12.05
N MET A 250 0.83 -11.02 12.18
CA MET A 250 1.59 -11.92 11.30
C MET A 250 1.19 -11.73 9.84
N PHE A 251 -0.12 -11.69 9.55
CA PHE A 251 -0.63 -11.47 8.20
C PHE A 251 -0.16 -10.13 7.62
N ILE A 252 -0.37 -9.03 8.35
CA ILE A 252 0.01 -7.68 7.89
C ILE A 252 1.53 -7.57 7.71
N SER A 253 2.30 -8.11 8.65
CA SER A 253 3.76 -8.16 8.57
C SER A 253 4.25 -8.90 7.33
N PHE A 254 3.65 -10.06 7.05
CA PHE A 254 3.95 -10.87 5.88
C PHE A 254 3.67 -10.12 4.58
N ILE A 255 2.45 -9.56 4.41
CA ILE A 255 2.08 -8.94 3.14
C ILE A 255 2.92 -7.69 2.84
N TYR A 256 3.22 -6.87 3.85
CA TYR A 256 4.03 -5.66 3.69
C TYR A 256 5.48 -5.99 3.35
N LEU A 257 6.10 -6.90 4.09
CA LEU A 257 7.48 -7.32 3.79
C LEU A 257 7.56 -7.95 2.40
N TYR A 258 6.65 -8.87 2.09
CA TYR A 258 6.67 -9.57 0.80
C TYR A 258 6.40 -8.62 -0.38
N HIS A 259 5.46 -7.69 -0.26
CA HIS A 259 5.18 -6.70 -1.31
C HIS A 259 6.44 -5.89 -1.69
N TYR A 260 7.17 -5.37 -0.70
CA TYR A 260 8.40 -4.60 -0.96
C TYR A 260 9.50 -5.47 -1.57
N LEU A 261 9.74 -6.67 -1.03
CA LEU A 261 10.76 -7.56 -1.58
C LEU A 261 10.38 -8.10 -2.96
N ASN A 262 9.09 -8.31 -3.22
CA ASN A 262 8.59 -8.70 -4.53
C ASN A 262 8.89 -7.62 -5.57
N TRP A 263 8.67 -6.35 -5.26
CA TRP A 263 9.09 -5.23 -6.11
C TRP A 263 10.60 -5.26 -6.40
N PHE A 264 11.43 -5.32 -5.36
CA PHE A 264 12.89 -5.32 -5.53
C PHE A 264 13.40 -6.52 -6.31
N SER A 265 12.74 -7.69 -6.22
CA SER A 265 13.11 -8.90 -6.96
C SER A 265 12.86 -8.80 -8.48
N LYS A 266 11.99 -7.90 -8.94
CA LYS A 266 11.56 -7.78 -10.35
C LYS A 266 12.58 -7.06 -11.26
N THR A 267 13.87 -7.27 -11.01
CA THR A 267 14.95 -6.62 -11.78
C THR A 267 15.00 -7.07 -13.24
N THR A 268 14.60 -8.29 -13.58
CA THR A 268 14.63 -8.77 -14.97
C THR A 268 13.26 -8.90 -15.64
N THR A 269 12.18 -8.60 -14.93
CA THR A 269 10.81 -8.62 -15.48
C THR A 269 10.30 -7.21 -15.73
N ILE A 270 10.51 -6.31 -14.77
CA ILE A 270 10.12 -4.89 -14.85
C ILE A 270 11.30 -3.99 -15.22
N PHE A 271 12.53 -4.42 -14.93
CA PHE A 271 13.75 -3.65 -15.23
C PHE A 271 13.78 -2.24 -14.64
N TRP A 272 13.20 -2.04 -13.44
CA TRP A 272 13.11 -0.72 -12.82
C TRP A 272 14.47 -0.04 -12.64
N HIS A 273 15.51 -0.82 -12.35
CA HIS A 273 16.88 -0.32 -12.17
C HIS A 273 17.51 0.25 -13.46
N LYS A 274 17.08 -0.17 -14.65
CA LYS A 274 17.64 0.32 -15.92
C LYS A 274 17.37 1.80 -16.15
N ASN A 275 16.32 2.33 -15.51
CA ASN A 275 15.92 3.73 -15.64
C ASN A 275 16.55 4.63 -14.55
N LEU A 276 17.44 4.08 -13.72
CA LEU A 276 18.15 4.81 -12.66
C LEU A 276 19.50 5.31 -13.17
N THR A 277 19.58 6.61 -13.43
CA THR A 277 20.86 7.29 -13.64
C THR A 277 21.53 7.54 -12.28
N LEU A 278 22.85 7.77 -12.27
CA LEU A 278 23.58 8.10 -11.03
C LEU A 278 22.94 9.27 -10.27
N ARG A 279 22.47 10.30 -10.99
CA ARG A 279 21.76 11.45 -10.40
C ARG A 279 20.45 11.03 -9.72
N ARG A 280 19.65 10.16 -10.36
CA ARG A 280 18.40 9.64 -9.80
C ARG A 280 18.65 8.73 -8.59
N THR A 281 19.66 7.87 -8.67
CA THR A 281 20.04 7.00 -7.55
C THR A 281 20.52 7.82 -6.35
N ALA A 282 21.36 8.84 -6.57
CA ALA A 282 21.80 9.74 -5.52
C ALA A 282 20.63 10.50 -4.91
N PHE A 283 19.69 11.01 -5.74
CA PHE A 283 18.48 11.67 -5.26
C PHE A 283 17.62 10.74 -4.38
N ILE A 284 17.34 9.51 -4.83
CA ILE A 284 16.60 8.52 -4.05
C ILE A 284 17.33 8.19 -2.75
N GLY A 285 18.65 7.99 -2.81
CA GLY A 285 19.47 7.69 -1.63
C GLY A 285 19.45 8.82 -0.59
N VAL A 286 19.58 10.07 -1.02
CA VAL A 286 19.50 11.24 -0.12
C VAL A 286 18.12 11.36 0.51
N PHE A 287 17.04 11.23 -0.27
CA PHE A 287 15.68 11.27 0.28
C PHE A 287 15.40 10.11 1.23
N TRP A 288 15.89 8.91 0.93
CA TRP A 288 15.76 7.75 1.78
C TRP A 288 16.50 7.93 3.10
N ILE A 289 17.77 8.37 3.06
CA ILE A 289 18.55 8.68 4.28
C ILE A 289 17.88 9.81 5.08
N GLY A 290 17.34 10.82 4.40
CA GLY A 290 16.57 11.90 5.03
C GLY A 290 15.34 11.38 5.78
N LEU A 291 14.57 10.47 5.18
CA LEU A 291 13.43 9.81 5.82
C LEU A 291 13.85 8.96 7.02
N LEU A 292 14.96 8.21 6.92
CA LEU A 292 15.52 7.49 8.07
C LEU A 292 15.94 8.45 9.20
N GLY A 293 16.52 9.60 8.85
CA GLY A 293 16.83 10.67 9.79
C GLY A 293 15.58 11.22 10.49
N LEU A 294 14.47 11.38 9.75
CA LEU A 294 13.18 11.76 10.35
C LEU A 294 12.68 10.69 11.32
N PHE A 295 12.69 9.39 10.96
CA PHE A 295 12.32 8.32 11.88
C PHE A 295 13.17 8.29 13.15
N TYR A 296 14.45 8.63 13.04
CA TYR A 296 15.36 8.73 14.18
C TYR A 296 15.07 9.96 15.06
N TYR A 297 14.76 11.11 14.45
CA TYR A 297 14.48 12.35 15.16
C TYR A 297 13.10 12.36 15.82
N ASP A 298 12.06 12.08 15.03
CA ASP A 298 10.67 11.97 15.47
C ASP A 298 9.96 10.91 14.61
N PHE A 299 9.64 9.79 15.23
CA PHE A 299 9.06 8.65 14.54
C PHE A 299 7.70 8.98 13.90
N LYS A 300 6.91 9.87 14.51
CA LYS A 300 5.59 10.26 14.00
C LYS A 300 5.71 11.16 12.78
N ILE A 301 6.64 12.12 12.78
CA ILE A 301 6.97 12.90 11.58
C ILE A 301 7.50 11.98 10.47
N GLY A 302 8.38 11.04 10.82
CA GLY A 302 8.86 10.00 9.91
C GLY A 302 7.71 9.21 9.26
N ILE A 303 6.76 8.70 10.05
CA ILE A 303 5.56 8.00 9.55
C ILE A 303 4.72 8.90 8.67
N LEU A 304 4.39 10.13 9.08
CA LEU A 304 3.52 11.00 8.28
C LEU A 304 4.15 11.35 6.93
N THR A 305 5.47 11.55 6.90
CA THR A 305 6.23 11.80 5.67
C THR A 305 6.30 10.55 4.80
N ALA A 306 6.55 9.37 5.39
CA ALA A 306 6.54 8.11 4.66
C ALA A 306 5.14 7.77 4.12
N LEU A 307 4.07 8.09 4.86
CA LEU A 307 2.69 7.91 4.43
C LEU A 307 2.35 8.81 3.24
N PHE A 308 2.89 10.03 3.15
CA PHE A 308 2.72 10.86 1.95
C PHE A 308 3.25 10.14 0.69
N PHE A 309 4.48 9.63 0.74
CA PHE A 309 5.03 8.85 -0.37
C PHE A 309 4.32 7.51 -0.57
N SER A 310 3.81 6.91 0.52
CA SER A 310 2.99 5.71 0.46
C SER A 310 1.69 5.95 -0.31
N PHE A 311 0.94 6.99 -0.01
CA PHE A 311 -0.28 7.30 -0.76
C PHE A 311 0.01 7.73 -2.19
N LEU A 312 1.10 8.48 -2.39
CA LEU A 312 1.49 8.94 -3.71
C LEU A 312 1.79 7.78 -4.65
N HIS A 313 2.58 6.78 -4.24
CA HIS A 313 2.86 5.64 -5.12
C HIS A 313 1.60 4.81 -5.38
N VAL A 314 0.79 4.52 -4.35
CA VAL A 314 -0.47 3.78 -4.49
C VAL A 314 -1.38 4.42 -5.54
N ILE A 315 -1.61 5.73 -5.43
CA ILE A 315 -2.50 6.47 -6.34
C ILE A 315 -1.95 6.49 -7.77
N LEU A 316 -0.63 6.67 -7.91
CA LEU A 316 0.02 6.69 -9.21
C LEU A 316 0.10 5.30 -9.87
N GLU A 317 0.02 4.21 -9.08
CA GLU A 317 -0.01 2.84 -9.58
C GLU A 317 -1.42 2.39 -9.97
N PHE A 318 -2.50 2.98 -9.43
CA PHE A 318 -3.87 2.55 -9.75
C PHE A 318 -4.16 2.37 -11.25
N PRO A 319 -3.73 3.26 -12.17
CA PRO A 319 -3.94 3.04 -13.60
C PRO A 319 -3.31 1.73 -14.10
N LEU A 320 -2.12 1.40 -13.61
CA LEU A 320 -1.44 0.14 -13.91
C LEU A 320 -2.19 -1.07 -13.31
N ASN A 321 -2.75 -0.94 -12.11
CA ASN A 321 -3.55 -1.99 -11.47
C ASN A 321 -4.77 -2.32 -12.32
N ILE A 322 -5.49 -1.29 -12.77
CA ILE A 322 -6.65 -1.45 -13.66
C ILE A 322 -6.24 -2.01 -15.03
N LEU A 323 -5.11 -1.55 -15.59
CA LEU A 323 -4.60 -2.08 -16.86
C LEU A 323 -4.28 -3.57 -16.77
N SER A 324 -3.64 -4.01 -15.67
CA SER A 324 -3.33 -5.42 -15.42
C SER A 324 -4.59 -6.27 -15.27
N LEU A 325 -5.58 -5.78 -14.53
CA LEU A 325 -6.90 -6.43 -14.43
C LEU A 325 -7.58 -6.56 -15.79
N LYS A 326 -7.61 -5.46 -16.56
CA LYS A 326 -8.17 -5.44 -17.92
C LYS A 326 -7.50 -6.50 -18.79
N ASN A 327 -6.17 -6.63 -18.74
CA ASN A 327 -5.44 -7.61 -19.54
C ASN A 327 -5.59 -9.05 -19.03
N LEU A 328 -5.80 -9.26 -17.73
CA LEU A 328 -6.06 -10.59 -17.14
C LEU A 328 -7.41 -11.18 -17.56
N PHE A 329 -8.44 -10.34 -17.69
CA PHE A 329 -9.82 -10.78 -17.95
C PHE A 329 -10.31 -10.48 -19.37
N SER A 330 -9.60 -9.66 -20.13
CA SER A 330 -9.75 -9.58 -21.58
C SER A 330 -9.47 -10.96 -22.18
N LYS A 331 -10.39 -11.47 -23.01
CA LYS A 331 -10.13 -12.62 -23.89
C LYS A 331 -9.07 -12.21 -24.91
N SER A 332 -7.80 -12.27 -24.51
CA SER A 332 -6.69 -12.18 -25.45
C SER A 332 -6.42 -13.57 -25.99
N ASN A 333 -6.74 -13.76 -27.28
CA ASN A 333 -6.20 -14.81 -28.13
C ASN A 333 -4.67 -14.83 -28.00
N HIS A 334 -4.14 -15.59 -27.05
CA HIS A 334 -2.74 -15.96 -27.04
C HIS A 334 -2.61 -17.29 -27.80
N ARG A 335 -2.56 -17.16 -29.13
CA ARG A 335 -1.75 -18.07 -29.96
C ARG A 335 -0.32 -17.55 -29.97
#